data_AF-A0A496Y1G1-F1
#
_entry.id   AF-A0A496Y1G1-F1
#
_cell.length_a   1.000
_cell.length_b   1.000
_cell.length_c   1.000
_cell.angle_alpha   90.00
_cell.angle_beta   90.00
_cell.angle_gamma   90.00
#
_symmetry.space_group_name_H-M   'P 1'
#
loop_
_entity.id
_entity.type
_entity.pdbx_description
1 polymer ?
#
loop_
_entity_poly.entity_id
_entity_poly.type
_entity_poly.pdbx_seq_one_letter_code
_entity_poly.pdbx_strand_id
1 'polypeptide(L)' 'MTKSRPRLGETQKRIFWFVLLTALLFLGAGIYQGNVTYYGLGLLGIGIVLGGLIRWFLERFRA' A
#
# COMPACT_ATOMS: atom_id res chain seq x y z
N MET A 1 31.14 14.89 -5.55
CA MET A 1 30.00 14.34 -4.79
C MET A 1 29.15 13.48 -5.71
N THR A 2 29.38 12.16 -5.70
CA THR A 2 28.58 11.18 -6.44
C THR A 2 27.21 11.06 -5.76
N LYS A 3 26.18 11.63 -6.38
CA LYS A 3 24.78 11.54 -5.93
C LYS A 3 24.33 10.09 -6.06
N SER A 4 24.53 9.30 -5.00
CA SER A 4 24.08 7.91 -4.91
C SER A 4 22.57 7.88 -5.18
N ARG A 5 22.19 7.37 -6.37
CA ARG A 5 20.80 7.23 -6.75
C ARG A 5 20.11 6.41 -5.66
N PRO A 6 19.06 6.92 -5.00
CA PRO A 6 18.39 6.17 -3.94
C PRO A 6 17.97 4.82 -4.52
N ARG A 7 18.13 3.75 -3.73
CA ARG A 7 17.64 2.41 -4.07
C ARG A 7 16.11 2.44 -4.06
N LEU A 8 15.54 3.02 -5.11
CA LEU A 8 14.11 3.33 -5.24
C LEU A 8 13.23 2.09 -4.98
N GLY A 9 13.72 0.89 -5.33
CA GLY A 9 13.02 -0.36 -5.09
C GLY A 9 12.88 -0.76 -3.61
N GLU A 10 13.88 -0.48 -2.77
CA GLU A 10 13.82 -0.85 -1.35
C GLU A 10 12.90 0.09 -0.57
N THR A 11 12.97 1.39 -0.86
CA THR A 11 12.07 2.40 -0.31
C THR A 11 10.62 2.17 -0.76
N GLN A 12 10.38 1.87 -2.04
CA GLN A 12 9.03 1.53 -2.51
C GLN A 12 8.47 0.29 -1.80
N LYS A 13 9.28 -0.76 -1.62
CA LYS A 13 8.84 -1.96 -0.90
C LYS A 13 8.46 -1.63 0.54
N ARG A 14 9.24 -0.81 1.24
CA ARG A 14 8.93 -0.36 2.61
C ARG A 14 7.63 0.46 2.66
N ILE A 15 7.44 1.39 1.73
CA ILE A 15 6.20 2.19 1.63
C ILE A 15 5.00 1.28 1.37
N PHE A 16 5.13 0.30 0.46
CA PHE A 16 4.05 -0.65 0.16
C PHE A 16 3.63 -1.44 1.41
N TRP A 17 4.59 -2.00 2.15
CA TRP A 17 4.30 -2.71 3.40
C TRP A 17 3.71 -1.80 4.47
N PHE A 18 4.18 -0.56 4.57
CA PHE A 18 3.64 0.42 5.49
C PHE A 18 2.17 0.75 5.18
N VAL A 19 1.84 1.00 3.91
CA VAL A 19 0.48 1.28 3.46
C VAL A 19 -0.42 0.07 3.70
N LEU A 20 0.05 -1.15 3.39
CA LEU A 20 -0.69 -2.38 3.64
C LEU A 20 -1.00 -2.59 5.12
N LEU A 21 0.01 -2.43 5.99
CA LEU A 21 -0.18 -2.55 7.44
C LEU A 21 -1.20 -1.52 7.95
N THR A 22 -1.06 -0.27 7.51
CA THR A 22 -1.95 0.83 7.88
C THR A 22 -3.39 0.55 7.44
N ALA A 23 -3.58 0.04 6.22
CA ALA A 23 -4.89 -0.34 5.70
C ALA A 23 -5.56 -1.42 6.55
N LEU A 24 -4.81 -2.46 6.93
CA LEU A 24 -5.31 -3.53 7.80
C LEU A 24 -5.69 -3.03 9.19
N LEU A 25 -4.90 -2.12 9.76
CA LEU A 25 -5.21 -1.50 11.06
C LEU A 25 -6.50 -0.68 11.01
N PHE A 26 -6.70 0.15 9.97
CA PHE A 26 -7.94 0.91 9.81
C PHE A 26 -9.14 0.01 9.56
N LEU A 27 -8.98 -1.05 8.78
CA LEU A 27 -10.06 -2.00 8.50
C LEU A 27 -10.44 -2.78 9.77
N GLY A 28 -9.45 -3.25 10.52
CA GLY A 28 -9.65 -3.89 11.82
C GLY A 28 -10.28 -2.95 12.86
N ALA A 29 -9.82 -1.70 12.93
CA ALA A 29 -10.42 -0.68 13.80
C ALA A 29 -11.87 -0.35 13.40
N GLY A 30 -12.17 -0.31 12.11
CA GLY A 30 -13.51 -0.14 11.58
C GLY A 30 -14.45 -1.29 11.95
N ILE A 31 -13.97 -2.54 11.85
CA ILE A 31 -14.72 -3.73 12.28
C ILE A 31 -14.96 -3.67 13.80
N TYR A 32 -13.90 -3.38 14.58
CA TYR A 32 -13.96 -3.41 16.03
C TYR A 32 -14.88 -2.33 16.62
N GLN A 33 -14.81 -1.10 16.11
CA GLN A 33 -15.65 0.00 16.59
C GLN A 33 -17.00 0.10 15.88
N GLY A 34 -17.25 -0.66 14.81
CA GLY A 34 -18.44 -0.49 13.97
C GLY A 34 -18.50 0.86 13.25
N ASN A 35 -17.36 1.53 13.08
CA ASN A 35 -17.29 2.87 12.50
C ASN A 35 -16.96 2.81 11.00
N VAL A 36 -17.93 3.26 10.19
CA VAL A 36 -17.85 3.26 8.73
C VAL A 36 -16.66 4.10 8.21
N THR A 37 -16.26 5.16 8.90
CA THR A 37 -15.13 6.00 8.49
C THR A 37 -13.82 5.22 8.50
N TYR A 38 -13.53 4.48 9.58
CA TYR A 38 -12.32 3.66 9.66
C TYR A 38 -12.37 2.49 8.67
N TYR A 39 -13.55 1.91 8.47
CA TYR A 39 -13.75 0.88 7.44
C TYR A 39 -13.44 1.42 6.04
N GLY A 40 -13.92 2.63 5.72
CA GLY A 40 -13.66 3.32 4.46
C GLY A 40 -12.18 3.63 4.27
N LEU A 41 -11.50 4.14 5.30
CA LEU A 41 -10.05 4.39 5.27
C LEU A 41 -9.25 3.10 5.05
N GLY A 42 -9.65 2.00 5.67
CA GLY A 42 -9.06 0.68 5.45
C GLY A 42 -9.21 0.23 4.00
N LEU A 43 -10.42 0.32 3.44
CA LEU A 43 -10.70 -0.05 2.05
C LEU A 43 -9.93 0.81 1.04
N LEU A 44 -9.81 2.12 1.28
CA LEU A 44 -9.00 3.01 0.44
C LEU A 44 -7.52 2.59 0.45
N GLY A 45 -6.98 2.27 1.62
CA GLY A 45 -5.62 1.75 1.75
C GLY A 45 -5.42 0.44 0.98
N ILE A 46 -6.37 -0.50 1.07
CA ILE A 46 -6.36 -1.75 0.30
C ILE A 46 -6.40 -1.47 -1.21
N GLY A 47 -7.23 -0.51 -1.66
CA GLY A 47 -7.31 -0.11 -3.06
C GLY A 47 -5.97 0.39 -3.63
N ILE A 48 -5.22 1.18 -2.85
CA ILE A 48 -3.88 1.65 -3.21
C ILE A 48 -2.89 0.47 -3.36
N VAL A 49 -2.91 -0.47 -2.42
CA VAL A 49 -2.07 -1.68 -2.46
C VAL A 49 -2.41 -2.52 -3.70
N LEU A 50 -3.69 -2.78 -3.95
CA LEU A 50 -4.14 -3.54 -5.11
C LEU A 50 -3.78 -2.85 -6.43
N GLY A 51 -3.94 -1.53 -6.53
CA GLY A 51 -3.52 -0.77 -7.69
C GLY A 51 -2.01 -0.87 -7.95
N GLY A 52 -1.21 -0.84 -6.89
CA GLY A 52 0.24 -1.07 -6.97
C GLY A 52 0.60 -2.48 -7.43
N LEU A 53 -0.10 -3.50 -6.92
CA LEU A 53 0.06 -4.90 -7.34
C LEU A 53 -0.34 -5.12 -8.79
N ILE A 54 -1.48 -4.57 -9.23
CA ILE A 54 -1.95 -4.65 -10.62
C ILE A 54 -0.94 -4.00 -11.54
N ARG A 55 -0.43 -2.81 -11.20
CA ARG A 55 0.60 -2.14 -11.97
C ARG A 55 1.86 -3.01 -12.09
N TRP A 56 2.34 -3.56 -10.98
CA TRP A 56 3.49 -4.46 -10.96
C TRP A 56 3.26 -5.72 -11.83
N PHE A 57 2.06 -6.30 -11.75
CA PHE A 57 1.66 -7.44 -12.59
C PHE A 57 1.67 -7.05 -14.07
N LEU A 58 1.00 -5.96 -14.45
CA LEU A 58 0.97 -5.48 -15.83
C LEU A 58 2.38 -5.20 -16.37
N GLU A 59 3.25 -4.58 -15.58
CA GLU A 59 4.66 -4.34 -15.95
C GLU A 59 5.42 -5.67 -16.13
N ARG A 60 5.09 -6.72 -15.37
CA ARG A 60 5.71 -8.04 -15.49
C ARG A 60 5.27 -8.83 -16.73
N PHE A 61 4.03 -8.65 -17.20
CA PHE A 61 3.49 -9.32 -18.39
C PHE A 61 3.68 -8.52 -19.69
N ARG A 62 4.07 -7.24 -19.61
CA ARG A 62 4.44 -6.42 -20.77
C ARG A 62 5.94 -6.50 -21.14
N ALA A 63 6.74 -7.16 -20.31
CA ALA A 63 8.16 -7.43 -20.54
C ALA A 63 8.35 -8.82 -21.18
#